data_AF-A0A428RPJ6-F1
#
_entry.id   AF-A0A428RPJ6-F1
#
_cell.length_a   1.000
_cell.length_b   1.000
_cell.length_c   1.000
_cell.angle_alpha   90.00
_cell.angle_beta   90.00
_cell.angle_gamma   90.00
#
_symmetry.space_group_name_H-M   'P 1'
#
loop_
_entity.id
_entity.type
_entity.pdbx_description
1 polymer ?
#
loop_
_entity_poly.entity_id
_entity_poly.type
_entity_poly.pdbx_seq_one_letter_code
_entity_poly.pdbx_strand_id
1 'polypeptide(L)'
;TSLPKEQYTLWYDQILLPAITAAVQDPNILQYIPKSRRIAQSTSRARQESISTERLNEENGNADVLGQGTRSNALSYILQPRHLGAIWQGVQSRAATFPQFAGIRLYMGAKNLKLAYMHPDITQTISDWRNQWNAAVDERFLDPSSTYVDIGRQHTPRTGSAAEANVLLWRRCCLRRLWRQRRAWSRRYNVLGLAEESPPEPPESVKSGVAALRQAEYPWVTMRDAVDMTITPTHKSREVLEGLLYSQFYNLIKIPFDAARQYPFQNPQLEKMALDPSYLADCEGSTRGSHANQASLKLAYRLSKLRVRAGLVPSGEDGIPIPFTYGVRAEDRVSWALLQRILPHLASSQTAAQTGHHQASADREPPFFAIQSRTMAHFLHSNINRHCFLFEYIKSQTGPRYSLPETIVMAVALRSLRFNMSGIIAKESVLWRDRWKSTRHTTKRDGQRQDVEVEQEGLGLYKTSQDYGLGWWLPGKFD
;
A
#
# COMPACT_ATOMS: atom_id res chain seq x y z
N THR A 1 -8.75 8.13 -9.01
CA THR A 1 -9.30 9.36 -9.60
C THR A 1 -10.53 9.73 -8.83
N SER A 2 -10.52 10.88 -8.15
CA SER A 2 -11.67 11.39 -7.39
C SER A 2 -12.56 12.21 -8.32
N LEU A 3 -13.86 11.89 -8.38
CA LEU A 3 -14.85 12.69 -9.09
C LEU A 3 -14.83 14.15 -8.56
N PRO A 4 -14.91 15.17 -9.42
CA PRO A 4 -15.12 16.55 -9.01
C PRO A 4 -16.34 16.68 -8.08
N LYS A 5 -16.28 17.65 -7.16
CA LYS A 5 -17.32 17.85 -6.13
C LYS A 5 -18.73 17.92 -6.73
N GLU A 6 -18.89 18.68 -7.81
CA GLU A 6 -20.17 18.88 -8.51
C GLU A 6 -20.69 17.60 -9.14
N GLN A 7 -19.81 16.84 -9.82
CA GLN A 7 -20.16 15.54 -10.38
C GLN A 7 -20.51 14.53 -9.28
N TYR A 8 -19.87 14.61 -8.11
CA TYR A 8 -20.18 13.72 -7.00
C TYR A 8 -21.53 14.07 -6.33
N THR A 9 -21.86 15.36 -6.21
CA THR A 9 -23.20 15.82 -5.80
C THR A 9 -24.25 15.29 -6.76
N LEU A 10 -24.04 15.49 -8.06
CA LEU A 10 -24.95 15.03 -9.11
C LEU A 10 -25.13 13.50 -9.07
N TRP A 11 -24.02 12.76 -8.95
CA TRP A 11 -24.02 11.30 -8.83
C TRP A 11 -24.87 10.81 -7.66
N TYR A 12 -24.70 11.41 -6.48
CA TYR A 12 -25.42 10.97 -5.30
C TYR A 12 -26.89 11.39 -5.34
N ASP A 13 -27.16 12.68 -5.56
CA ASP A 13 -28.49 13.27 -5.40
C ASP A 13 -29.43 12.90 -6.56
N GLN A 14 -28.93 12.75 -7.79
CA GLN A 14 -29.76 12.49 -8.97
C GLN A 14 -29.79 11.02 -9.40
N ILE A 15 -28.77 10.23 -9.04
CA ILE A 15 -28.64 8.85 -9.52
C ILE A 15 -28.75 7.86 -8.37
N LEU A 16 -27.79 7.86 -7.44
CA LEU A 16 -27.66 6.81 -6.45
C LEU A 16 -28.79 6.83 -5.41
N LEU A 17 -29.03 7.98 -4.75
CA LEU A 17 -30.05 8.08 -3.71
C LEU A 17 -31.46 7.78 -4.26
N PRO A 18 -31.90 8.37 -5.40
CA PRO A 18 -33.19 8.02 -6.00
C PRO A 18 -33.32 6.54 -6.38
N ALA A 19 -32.23 5.90 -6.85
CA ALA A 19 -32.24 4.47 -7.14
C ALA A 19 -32.40 3.63 -5.86
N ILE A 20 -31.73 4.00 -4.77
CA ILE A 20 -31.88 3.34 -3.46
C ILE A 20 -33.30 3.52 -2.91
N THR A 21 -33.82 4.76 -2.92
CA THR A 21 -35.18 5.06 -2.43
C THR A 21 -36.23 4.25 -3.18
N ALA A 22 -36.11 4.16 -4.51
CA ALA A 22 -37.04 3.39 -5.34
C ALA A 22 -36.97 1.88 -5.10
N ALA A 23 -35.80 1.33 -4.79
CA ALA A 23 -35.57 -0.10 -4.65
C ALA A 23 -35.79 -0.66 -3.23
N VAL A 24 -35.57 0.16 -2.19
CA VAL A 24 -35.66 -0.27 -0.78
C VAL A 24 -37.08 -0.14 -0.26
N GLN A 25 -37.77 0.97 -0.56
CA GLN A 25 -39.16 1.26 -0.17
C GLN A 25 -39.53 0.98 1.31
N ASP A 26 -38.53 0.93 2.19
CA ASP A 26 -38.70 0.65 3.62
C ASP A 26 -38.21 1.87 4.42
N PRO A 27 -39.13 2.63 5.06
CA PRO A 27 -38.76 3.78 5.89
C PRO A 27 -37.78 3.42 7.02
N ASN A 28 -37.85 2.20 7.57
CA ASN A 28 -36.95 1.76 8.64
C ASN A 28 -35.50 1.64 8.17
N ILE A 29 -35.29 1.34 6.89
CA ILE A 29 -33.96 1.29 6.29
C ILE A 29 -33.55 2.68 5.79
N LEU A 30 -34.47 3.37 5.08
CA LEU A 30 -34.20 4.65 4.43
C LEU A 30 -33.93 5.82 5.41
N GLN A 31 -34.33 5.71 6.67
CA GLN A 31 -34.01 6.71 7.71
C GLN A 31 -32.49 6.80 8.00
N TYR A 32 -31.75 5.70 7.81
CA TYR A 32 -30.32 5.64 8.06
C TYR A 32 -29.49 6.14 6.86
N ILE A 33 -30.14 6.52 5.75
CA ILE A 33 -29.48 6.99 4.54
C ILE A 33 -29.58 8.53 4.48
N PRO A 34 -28.45 9.26 4.38
CA PRO A 34 -28.44 10.71 4.21
C PRO A 34 -29.32 11.17 3.05
N LYS A 35 -30.12 12.21 3.28
CA LYS A 35 -31.09 12.69 2.28
C LYS A 35 -30.48 13.54 1.17
N SER A 36 -29.19 13.85 1.26
CA SER A 36 -28.44 14.53 0.21
C SER A 36 -26.95 14.34 0.41
N ARG A 37 -26.17 14.59 -0.64
CA ARG A 37 -24.71 14.61 -0.59
C ARG A 37 -24.19 15.62 0.44
N ARG A 38 -24.89 16.74 0.62
CA ARG A 38 -24.51 17.76 1.61
C ARG A 38 -24.61 17.22 3.03
N ILE A 39 -25.72 16.53 3.35
CA ILE A 39 -25.91 15.88 4.66
C ILE A 39 -24.87 14.77 4.83
N ALA A 40 -24.70 13.92 3.83
CA ALA A 40 -23.73 12.84 3.84
C ALA A 40 -22.30 13.33 4.10
N GLN A 41 -21.92 14.45 3.46
CA GLN A 41 -20.64 15.11 3.68
C GLN A 41 -20.52 15.68 5.11
N SER A 42 -21.58 16.31 5.62
CA SER A 42 -21.61 16.83 7.01
C SER A 42 -21.40 15.69 8.00
N THR A 43 -22.10 14.56 7.85
CA THR A 43 -21.94 13.38 8.71
C THR A 43 -20.53 12.80 8.61
N SER A 44 -19.94 12.72 7.42
CA SER A 44 -18.55 12.25 7.27
C SER A 44 -17.52 13.16 7.96
N ARG A 45 -17.87 14.43 8.17
CA ARG A 45 -17.06 15.43 8.89
C ARG A 45 -17.41 15.52 10.37
N ALA A 46 -18.57 15.03 10.81
CA ALA A 46 -18.98 15.07 12.22
C ALA A 46 -17.96 14.39 13.15
N ARG A 47 -17.29 13.31 12.71
CA ARG A 47 -16.19 12.69 13.48
C ARG A 47 -14.95 13.58 13.57
N GLN A 48 -14.71 14.45 12.58
CA GLN A 48 -13.67 15.47 12.65
C GLN A 48 -14.08 16.62 13.56
N GLU A 49 -15.36 16.98 13.58
CA GLU A 49 -15.91 17.99 14.50
C GLU A 49 -15.78 17.51 15.95
N SER A 50 -16.13 16.26 16.28
CA SER A 50 -15.94 15.70 17.64
C SER A 50 -14.47 15.66 18.05
N ILE A 51 -13.57 15.17 17.19
CA ILE A 51 -12.12 15.17 17.43
C ILE A 51 -11.56 16.61 17.56
N SER A 52 -12.18 17.59 16.90
CA SER A 52 -11.79 19.00 17.01
C SER A 52 -12.31 19.67 18.28
N THR A 53 -13.37 19.14 18.91
CA THR A 53 -14.01 19.68 20.12
C THR A 53 -13.72 18.89 21.40
N GLU A 54 -13.14 17.69 21.33
CA GLU A 54 -12.81 16.88 22.52
C GLU A 54 -11.63 17.49 23.29
N ARG A 55 -11.96 18.39 24.23
CA ARG A 55 -11.35 18.31 25.57
C ARG A 55 -11.63 16.90 26.05
N LEU A 56 -10.57 16.10 26.21
CA LEU A 56 -10.64 14.77 26.81
C LEU A 56 -11.09 14.91 28.27
N ASN A 57 -12.40 15.04 28.50
CA ASN A 57 -13.00 14.76 29.78
C ASN A 57 -13.56 13.33 29.70
N GLU A 58 -12.88 12.47 30.46
CA GLU A 58 -13.39 11.28 31.12
C GLU A 58 -13.80 10.06 30.25
N GLU A 59 -13.03 9.00 30.50
CA GLU A 59 -13.45 7.63 30.80
C GLU A 59 -14.66 7.05 30.06
N ASN A 60 -14.40 5.92 29.37
CA ASN A 60 -15.34 5.05 28.67
C ASN A 60 -15.60 5.38 27.19
N GLY A 61 -14.65 4.99 26.35
CA GLY A 61 -14.87 4.84 24.91
C GLY A 61 -14.13 3.62 24.40
N ASN A 62 -14.76 2.44 24.52
CA ASN A 62 -14.43 1.30 23.68
C ASN A 62 -14.57 1.73 22.21
N ALA A 63 -13.45 2.06 21.58
CA ALA A 63 -13.39 2.45 20.16
C ALA A 63 -12.39 1.56 19.44
N ASP A 64 -12.80 0.31 19.27
CA ASP A 64 -12.61 -0.35 17.99
C ASP A 64 -13.18 0.57 16.87
N VAL A 65 -12.74 0.40 15.63
CA VAL A 65 -13.12 1.19 14.45
C VAL A 65 -12.20 2.38 14.09
N LEU A 66 -11.04 1.98 13.55
CA LEU A 66 -10.70 2.14 12.13
C LEU A 66 -10.44 3.57 11.60
N GLY A 67 -9.19 3.77 11.15
CA GLY A 67 -8.86 4.67 10.03
C GLY A 67 -8.73 6.15 10.40
N GLN A 68 -7.64 6.51 11.08
CA GLN A 68 -7.30 7.92 11.29
C GLN A 68 -7.13 8.66 9.95
N GLY A 69 -8.11 9.50 9.63
CA GLY A 69 -7.89 10.83 9.05
C GLY A 69 -7.42 10.91 7.59
N THR A 70 -7.77 9.97 6.72
CA THR A 70 -7.82 10.34 5.29
C THR A 70 -9.09 11.14 5.04
N ARG A 71 -9.03 12.17 4.18
CA ARG A 71 -10.20 12.89 3.64
C ARG A 71 -11.05 11.94 2.80
N SER A 72 -11.63 10.93 3.44
CA SER A 72 -12.53 10.00 2.79
C SER A 72 -13.87 10.70 2.66
N ASN A 73 -14.15 11.26 1.49
CA ASN A 73 -15.51 11.58 1.08
C ASN A 73 -16.32 10.29 0.77
N ALA A 74 -15.81 9.10 1.13
CA ALA A 74 -16.49 7.84 0.85
C ALA A 74 -17.68 7.70 1.80
N LEU A 75 -18.85 7.70 1.21
CA LEU A 75 -20.11 7.39 1.87
C LEU A 75 -20.24 5.87 1.98
N SER A 76 -20.50 5.37 3.19
CA SER A 76 -20.67 3.94 3.46
C SER A 76 -22.05 3.71 4.05
N TYR A 77 -22.80 2.80 3.43
CA TYR A 77 -24.14 2.39 3.88
C TYR A 77 -24.20 0.87 3.86
N ILE A 78 -24.95 0.31 4.80
CA ILE A 78 -25.26 -1.12 4.83
C ILE A 78 -26.65 -1.27 4.22
N LEU A 79 -26.74 -1.99 3.11
CA LEU A 79 -27.98 -2.33 2.44
C LEU A 79 -28.06 -3.85 2.34
N GLN A 80 -29.26 -4.41 2.48
CA GLN A 80 -29.46 -5.84 2.36
C GLN A 80 -29.23 -6.29 0.90
N PRO A 81 -28.61 -7.46 0.67
CA PRO A 81 -28.25 -7.93 -0.67
C PRO A 81 -29.41 -7.99 -1.66
N ARG A 82 -30.63 -8.29 -1.17
CA ARG A 82 -31.85 -8.39 -1.97
C ARG A 82 -32.19 -7.14 -2.79
N HIS A 83 -31.73 -5.96 -2.37
CA HIS A 83 -32.02 -4.71 -3.08
C HIS A 83 -31.00 -4.40 -4.18
N LEU A 84 -29.85 -5.09 -4.23
CA LEU A 84 -28.74 -4.74 -5.12
C LEU A 84 -29.14 -4.72 -6.60
N GLY A 85 -29.90 -5.72 -7.06
CA GLY A 85 -30.33 -5.81 -8.46
C GLY A 85 -31.18 -4.62 -8.89
N ALA A 86 -32.23 -4.30 -8.12
CA ALA A 86 -33.12 -3.18 -8.39
C ALA A 86 -32.41 -1.82 -8.25
N ILE A 87 -31.51 -1.67 -7.27
CA ILE A 87 -30.67 -0.47 -7.13
C ILE A 87 -29.80 -0.30 -8.36
N TRP A 88 -29.12 -1.36 -8.81
CA TRP A 88 -28.20 -1.29 -9.94
C TRP A 88 -28.92 -0.94 -11.24
N GLN A 89 -30.06 -1.58 -11.53
CA GLN A 89 -30.92 -1.20 -12.65
C GLN A 89 -31.33 0.27 -12.56
N GLY A 90 -31.77 0.72 -11.38
CA GLY A 90 -32.15 2.11 -11.15
C GLY A 90 -31.01 3.10 -11.35
N VAL A 91 -29.77 2.70 -11.01
CA VAL A 91 -28.55 3.48 -11.26
C VAL A 91 -28.25 3.55 -12.75
N GLN A 92 -28.28 2.43 -13.47
CA GLN A 92 -28.01 2.39 -14.91
C GLN A 92 -29.00 3.25 -15.70
N SER A 93 -30.30 3.11 -15.42
CA SER A 93 -31.35 3.89 -16.11
C SER A 93 -31.20 5.39 -15.86
N ARG A 94 -30.88 5.80 -14.63
CA ARG A 94 -30.68 7.22 -14.30
C ARG A 94 -29.37 7.76 -14.84
N ALA A 95 -28.30 6.97 -14.83
CA ALA A 95 -27.01 7.39 -15.37
C ALA A 95 -27.02 7.58 -16.89
N ALA A 96 -27.93 6.92 -17.61
CA ALA A 96 -28.05 7.05 -19.07
C ALA A 96 -28.30 8.49 -19.54
N THR A 97 -28.91 9.35 -18.73
CA THR A 97 -29.13 10.78 -19.05
C THR A 97 -27.92 11.66 -18.76
N PHE A 98 -26.82 11.09 -18.24
CA PHE A 98 -25.62 11.79 -17.82
C PHE A 98 -24.38 11.17 -18.48
N PRO A 99 -23.99 11.63 -19.69
CA PRO A 99 -22.87 11.07 -20.45
C PRO A 99 -21.54 11.02 -19.68
N GLN A 100 -21.33 11.94 -18.73
CA GLN A 100 -20.16 11.97 -17.85
C GLN A 100 -20.04 10.75 -16.93
N PHE A 101 -21.12 10.01 -16.72
CA PHE A 101 -21.13 8.74 -15.99
C PHE A 101 -21.27 7.54 -16.93
N ALA A 102 -20.95 7.67 -18.22
CA ALA A 102 -20.91 6.50 -19.08
C ALA A 102 -19.88 5.46 -18.57
N GLY A 103 -20.23 4.17 -18.66
CA GLY A 103 -19.30 3.07 -18.32
C GLY A 103 -19.14 2.76 -16.83
N ILE A 104 -20.12 3.10 -15.99
CA ILE A 104 -20.11 2.78 -14.54
C ILE A 104 -20.01 1.29 -14.31
N ARG A 105 -19.25 0.91 -13.29
CA ARG A 105 -19.09 -0.47 -12.86
C ARG A 105 -19.28 -0.59 -11.36
N LEU A 106 -19.84 -1.71 -10.92
CA LEU A 106 -19.82 -2.10 -9.51
C LEU A 106 -18.44 -2.65 -9.16
N TYR A 107 -17.92 -2.23 -8.00
CA TYR A 107 -16.72 -2.81 -7.42
C TYR A 107 -17.12 -3.66 -6.22
N MET A 108 -16.83 -4.96 -6.29
CA MET A 108 -17.01 -5.88 -5.18
C MET A 108 -15.65 -6.17 -4.55
N GLY A 109 -15.61 -6.18 -3.21
CA GLY A 109 -14.40 -6.50 -2.46
C GLY A 109 -14.71 -7.51 -1.37
N ALA A 110 -14.07 -8.67 -1.45
CA ALA A 110 -14.01 -9.62 -0.34
C ALA A 110 -12.73 -9.39 0.47
N LYS A 111 -12.81 -9.54 1.78
CA LYS A 111 -11.66 -9.46 2.69
C LYS A 111 -11.45 -10.82 3.37
N ASN A 112 -10.23 -11.05 3.85
CA ASN A 112 -9.84 -12.23 4.64
C ASN A 112 -9.88 -13.58 3.91
N LEU A 113 -9.93 -13.58 2.58
CA LEU A 113 -9.94 -14.81 1.77
C LEU A 113 -8.59 -15.56 1.71
N LYS A 114 -7.48 -14.88 2.06
CA LYS A 114 -6.12 -15.39 1.83
C LYS A 114 -5.81 -16.71 2.54
N LEU A 115 -6.24 -16.85 3.80
CA LEU A 115 -6.01 -18.09 4.56
C LEU A 115 -7.09 -19.15 4.30
N ALA A 116 -8.27 -18.74 3.83
CA ALA A 116 -9.40 -19.64 3.60
C ALA A 116 -9.13 -20.66 2.48
N TYR A 117 -8.31 -20.29 1.49
CA TYR A 117 -8.05 -21.14 0.31
C TYR A 117 -6.55 -21.42 0.12
N MET A 118 -5.73 -21.23 1.15
CA MET A 118 -4.29 -21.48 1.03
C MET A 118 -4.01 -22.98 1.17
N HIS A 119 -3.78 -23.65 0.06
CA HIS A 119 -3.39 -25.06 0.03
C HIS A 119 -2.01 -25.25 -0.63
N PRO A 120 -1.30 -26.35 -0.31
CA PRO A 120 -0.10 -26.74 -1.05
C PRO A 120 -0.36 -27.05 -2.53
N ASP A 121 -1.59 -27.48 -2.85
CA ASP A 121 -2.06 -27.82 -4.18
C ASP A 121 -2.97 -26.70 -4.73
N ILE A 122 -2.71 -26.28 -5.97
CA ILE A 122 -3.49 -25.20 -6.60
C ILE A 122 -4.88 -25.70 -7.00
N THR A 123 -5.02 -26.99 -7.29
CA THR A 123 -6.30 -27.60 -7.69
C THR A 123 -7.28 -27.53 -6.52
N GLN A 124 -6.85 -27.93 -5.33
CA GLN A 124 -7.62 -27.77 -4.10
C GLN A 124 -7.96 -26.30 -3.83
N THR A 125 -6.97 -25.39 -3.89
CA THR A 125 -7.18 -23.94 -3.72
C THR A 125 -8.28 -23.41 -4.64
N ILE A 126 -8.25 -23.78 -5.92
CA ILE A 126 -9.22 -23.29 -6.90
C ILE A 126 -10.59 -23.95 -6.71
N SER A 127 -10.64 -25.23 -6.35
CA SER A 127 -11.89 -25.95 -6.06
C SER A 127 -12.64 -25.29 -4.89
N ASP A 128 -11.98 -25.11 -3.76
CA ASP A 128 -12.60 -24.55 -2.56
C ASP A 128 -13.02 -23.09 -2.76
N TRP A 129 -12.16 -22.31 -3.42
CA TRP A 129 -12.51 -20.94 -3.81
C TRP A 129 -13.71 -20.90 -4.76
N ARG A 130 -13.77 -21.77 -5.78
CA ARG A 130 -14.90 -21.84 -6.73
C ARG A 130 -16.20 -22.24 -6.06
N ASN A 131 -16.18 -23.18 -5.12
CA ASN A 131 -17.37 -23.60 -4.40
C ASN A 131 -18.02 -22.41 -3.69
N GLN A 132 -17.22 -21.59 -3.00
CA GLN A 132 -17.73 -20.39 -2.36
C GLN A 132 -18.09 -19.28 -3.36
N TRP A 133 -17.30 -19.11 -4.42
CA TRP A 133 -17.57 -18.13 -5.48
C TRP A 133 -18.93 -18.39 -6.13
N ASN A 134 -19.19 -19.63 -6.55
CA ASN A 134 -20.44 -20.02 -7.21
C ASN A 134 -21.67 -19.87 -6.29
N ALA A 135 -21.49 -20.02 -4.97
CA ALA A 135 -22.57 -19.81 -4.00
C ALA A 135 -22.84 -18.32 -3.72
N ALA A 136 -21.84 -17.46 -3.88
CA ALA A 136 -21.91 -16.05 -3.49
C ALA A 136 -22.06 -15.08 -4.67
N VAL A 137 -21.76 -15.53 -5.89
CA VAL A 137 -21.62 -14.67 -7.06
C VAL A 137 -22.41 -15.25 -8.23
N ASP A 138 -23.35 -14.45 -8.74
CA ASP A 138 -24.04 -14.73 -9.99
C ASP A 138 -23.22 -14.19 -11.17
N GLU A 139 -22.56 -15.09 -11.89
CA GLU A 139 -21.63 -14.75 -12.99
C GLU A 139 -22.30 -13.96 -14.12
N ARG A 140 -23.64 -13.98 -14.23
CA ARG A 140 -24.37 -13.19 -15.25
C ARG A 140 -24.19 -11.69 -15.09
N PHE A 141 -23.83 -11.23 -13.89
CA PHE A 141 -23.55 -9.81 -13.62
C PHE A 141 -22.08 -9.44 -13.75
N LEU A 142 -21.23 -10.39 -14.15
CA LEU A 142 -19.79 -10.18 -14.30
C LEU A 142 -19.39 -10.12 -15.77
N ASP A 143 -18.48 -9.22 -16.08
CA ASP A 143 -17.70 -9.28 -17.30
C ASP A 143 -16.39 -10.04 -17.00
N PRO A 144 -16.18 -11.25 -17.56
CA PRO A 144 -14.98 -12.04 -17.31
C PRO A 144 -13.66 -11.34 -17.68
N SER A 145 -13.72 -10.41 -18.64
CA SER A 145 -12.54 -9.66 -19.11
C SER A 145 -12.21 -8.46 -18.21
N SER A 146 -13.16 -8.01 -17.38
CA SER A 146 -12.97 -6.90 -16.44
C SER A 146 -13.23 -7.23 -14.97
N THR A 147 -13.40 -8.52 -14.66
CA THR A 147 -13.36 -9.09 -13.31
C THR A 147 -11.95 -9.63 -13.05
N TYR A 148 -11.33 -9.24 -11.94
CA TYR A 148 -9.93 -9.58 -11.66
C TYR A 148 -9.77 -10.38 -10.38
N VAL A 149 -8.89 -11.38 -10.42
CA VAL A 149 -8.54 -12.27 -9.32
C VAL A 149 -7.04 -12.21 -9.07
N ASP A 150 -6.65 -12.17 -7.80
CA ASP A 150 -5.25 -12.27 -7.39
C ASP A 150 -4.92 -13.74 -7.09
N ILE A 151 -3.93 -14.29 -7.79
CA ILE A 151 -3.42 -15.65 -7.57
C ILE A 151 -2.07 -15.54 -6.87
N GLY A 152 -2.00 -16.06 -5.64
CA GLY A 152 -0.80 -15.98 -4.82
C GLY A 152 -0.11 -17.32 -4.68
N ARG A 153 1.23 -17.30 -4.71
CA ARG A 153 2.08 -18.39 -4.24
C ARG A 153 3.00 -17.88 -3.13
N GLN A 154 3.08 -18.63 -2.05
CA GLN A 154 3.87 -18.29 -0.89
C GLN A 154 4.91 -19.38 -0.63
N HIS A 155 6.12 -18.97 -0.33
CA HIS A 155 7.17 -19.86 0.16
C HIS A 155 7.53 -19.45 1.58
N THR A 156 7.23 -20.33 2.53
CA THR A 156 7.58 -20.18 3.95
C THR A 156 8.53 -21.30 4.34
N PRO A 157 9.52 -21.06 5.21
CA PRO A 157 10.33 -22.14 5.75
C PRO A 157 9.48 -23.24 6.39
N ARG A 158 9.88 -24.49 6.16
CA ARG A 158 9.17 -25.67 6.69
C ARG A 158 9.66 -25.99 8.10
N THR A 159 8.75 -26.47 8.94
CA THR A 159 9.09 -27.11 10.22
C THR A 159 10.09 -28.26 9.98
N GLY A 160 11.13 -28.35 10.80
CA GLY A 160 12.21 -29.33 10.67
C GLY A 160 13.24 -29.04 9.58
N SER A 161 13.11 -27.96 8.81
CA SER A 161 14.12 -27.58 7.81
C SER A 161 15.25 -26.76 8.42
N ALA A 162 16.43 -26.76 7.80
CA ALA A 162 17.56 -25.90 8.22
C ALA A 162 17.22 -24.39 8.23
N ALA A 163 16.13 -24.00 7.55
CA ALA A 163 15.64 -22.62 7.49
C ALA A 163 14.41 -22.38 8.39
N GLU A 164 13.97 -23.33 9.20
CA GLU A 164 12.73 -23.26 10.00
C GLU A 164 12.60 -21.96 10.79
N ALA A 165 13.70 -21.50 11.42
CA ALA A 165 13.75 -20.28 12.21
C ALA A 165 14.18 -19.05 11.38
N ASN A 166 14.06 -19.07 10.05
CA ASN A 166 14.51 -18.00 9.18
C ASN A 166 13.37 -17.09 8.69
N VAL A 167 13.78 -15.88 8.33
CA VAL A 167 13.02 -14.92 7.56
C VAL A 167 13.58 -14.90 6.14
N LEU A 168 12.67 -15.03 5.18
CA LEU A 168 13.02 -15.01 3.77
C LEU A 168 12.85 -13.61 3.19
N LEU A 169 13.85 -13.14 2.45
CA LEU A 169 13.81 -11.87 1.72
C LEU A 169 14.16 -12.08 0.24
N TRP A 170 13.34 -11.58 -0.67
CA TRP A 170 13.62 -11.62 -2.10
C TRP A 170 14.94 -10.94 -2.45
N ARG A 171 15.80 -11.66 -3.20
CA ARG A 171 17.04 -11.12 -3.73
C ARG A 171 16.76 -10.22 -4.94
N ARG A 172 17.27 -9.00 -4.90
CA ARG A 172 17.15 -8.02 -5.98
C ARG A 172 17.72 -8.54 -7.30
N CYS A 173 18.87 -9.24 -7.26
CA CYS A 173 19.49 -9.80 -8.46
C CYS A 173 18.59 -10.86 -9.13
N CYS A 174 17.94 -11.72 -8.36
CA CYS A 174 17.04 -12.76 -8.85
C CYS A 174 15.77 -12.15 -9.46
N LEU A 175 15.16 -11.19 -8.77
CA LEU A 175 13.98 -10.50 -9.30
C LEU A 175 14.31 -9.66 -10.55
N ARG A 176 15.49 -9.04 -10.62
CA ARG A 176 15.96 -8.35 -11.83
C ARG A 176 16.18 -9.31 -13.00
N ARG A 177 16.75 -10.49 -12.74
CA ARG A 177 16.89 -11.54 -13.77
C ARG A 177 15.52 -11.97 -14.29
N LEU A 178 14.56 -12.22 -13.39
CA LEU A 178 13.18 -12.53 -13.74
C LEU A 178 12.55 -11.43 -14.60
N TRP A 179 12.69 -10.16 -14.19
CA TRP A 179 12.19 -9.03 -14.96
C TRP A 179 12.82 -8.95 -16.36
N ARG A 180 14.14 -9.15 -16.51
CA ARG A 180 14.81 -9.16 -17.83
C ARG A 180 14.24 -10.26 -18.72
N GLN A 181 14.04 -11.46 -18.17
CA GLN A 181 13.44 -12.59 -18.89
C GLN A 181 12.00 -12.28 -19.30
N ARG A 182 11.17 -11.76 -18.38
CA ARG A 182 9.78 -11.33 -18.67
C ARG A 182 9.73 -10.23 -19.71
N ARG A 183 10.65 -9.27 -19.69
CA ARG A 183 10.75 -8.20 -20.69
C ARG A 183 11.10 -8.75 -22.07
N ALA A 184 12.03 -9.70 -22.15
CA ALA A 184 12.39 -10.34 -23.42
C ALA A 184 11.24 -11.20 -24.00
N TRP A 185 10.52 -11.92 -23.14
CA TRP A 185 9.31 -12.64 -23.53
C TRP A 185 8.20 -11.68 -23.99
N SER A 186 7.90 -10.66 -23.18
CA SER A 186 6.87 -9.64 -23.44
C SER A 186 7.07 -8.94 -24.78
N ARG A 187 8.32 -8.57 -25.11
CA ARG A 187 8.65 -7.98 -26.42
C ARG A 187 8.28 -8.89 -27.58
N ARG A 188 8.69 -10.17 -27.53
CA ARG A 188 8.38 -11.14 -28.60
C ARG A 188 6.88 -11.38 -28.72
N TYR A 189 6.21 -11.54 -27.59
CA TYR A 189 4.78 -11.82 -27.52
C TYR A 189 3.91 -10.68 -28.07
N ASN A 190 4.28 -9.42 -27.80
CA ASN A 190 3.57 -8.26 -28.34
C ASN A 190 3.88 -7.99 -29.82
N VAL A 191 5.07 -8.35 -30.31
CA VAL A 191 5.43 -8.17 -31.75
C VAL A 191 4.71 -9.19 -32.62
N LEU A 192 4.64 -10.46 -32.20
CA LEU A 192 3.98 -11.52 -32.97
C LEU A 192 2.47 -11.27 -33.16
N GLY A 193 1.81 -10.64 -32.18
CA GLY A 193 0.39 -10.30 -32.29
C GLY A 193 0.06 -9.18 -33.29
N LEU A 194 1.04 -8.35 -33.68
CA LEU A 194 0.84 -7.32 -34.70
C LEU A 194 0.89 -7.88 -36.13
N ALA A 195 1.43 -9.08 -36.32
CA ALA A 195 1.57 -9.71 -37.63
C ALA A 195 0.29 -10.46 -38.07
N GLU A 196 -0.62 -10.76 -37.16
CA GLU A 196 -1.85 -11.54 -37.45
C GLU A 196 -3.07 -10.66 -37.79
N GLU A 197 -3.04 -9.34 -37.62
CA GLU A 197 -4.25 -8.47 -37.73
C GLU A 197 -4.16 -7.23 -38.66
N SER A 198 -3.28 -7.12 -39.67
CA SER A 198 -3.40 -6.04 -40.68
C SER A 198 -2.75 -6.32 -42.06
N PRO A 199 -3.38 -5.94 -43.21
CA PRO A 199 -2.74 -5.85 -44.53
C PRO A 199 -1.73 -4.68 -44.63
N PRO A 200 -0.93 -4.59 -45.70
CA PRO A 200 0.22 -3.70 -45.79
C PRO A 200 -0.18 -2.27 -46.18
N GLU A 201 -0.42 -1.41 -45.19
CA GLU A 201 -0.28 0.04 -45.38
C GLU A 201 0.99 0.55 -44.68
N PRO A 202 1.74 1.47 -45.31
CA PRO A 202 3.04 1.89 -44.82
C PRO A 202 2.87 2.69 -43.52
N PRO A 203 3.51 2.28 -42.40
CA PRO A 203 3.28 2.93 -41.12
C PRO A 203 3.98 4.29 -41.09
N GLU A 204 3.19 5.35 -40.92
CA GLU A 204 3.70 6.58 -40.31
C GLU A 204 4.31 6.23 -38.95
N SER A 205 5.64 6.27 -38.91
CA SER A 205 6.52 6.25 -37.73
C SER A 205 5.86 5.96 -36.38
N VAL A 206 5.48 4.69 -36.15
CA VAL A 206 5.21 4.21 -34.79
C VAL A 206 6.51 4.39 -34.01
N LYS A 207 6.56 5.38 -33.13
CA LYS A 207 7.71 5.67 -32.28
C LYS A 207 8.09 4.39 -31.52
N SER A 208 9.10 3.70 -32.02
CA SER A 208 9.80 2.62 -31.35
C SER A 208 10.31 3.15 -30.02
N GLY A 209 9.69 2.77 -28.90
CA GLY A 209 10.13 3.29 -27.61
C GLY A 209 9.27 2.97 -26.38
N VAL A 210 7.99 2.60 -26.51
CA VAL A 210 7.18 2.30 -25.32
C VAL A 210 7.57 0.92 -24.79
N ALA A 211 8.38 0.89 -23.72
CA ALA A 211 8.77 -0.34 -23.06
C ALA A 211 7.53 -1.11 -22.59
N ALA A 212 7.22 -2.25 -23.23
CA ALA A 212 6.03 -3.07 -23.00
C ALA A 212 5.81 -3.52 -21.53
N LEU A 213 6.83 -3.38 -20.67
CA LEU A 213 6.84 -3.85 -19.30
C LEU A 213 7.54 -2.84 -18.39
N ARG A 214 6.81 -2.31 -17.40
CA ARG A 214 7.31 -1.42 -16.36
C ARG A 214 7.71 -2.22 -15.12
N GLN A 215 8.68 -1.68 -14.38
CA GLN A 215 9.18 -2.26 -13.14
C GLN A 215 9.18 -1.19 -12.05
N ALA A 216 8.69 -1.54 -10.87
CA ALA A 216 8.83 -0.75 -9.65
C ALA A 216 9.54 -1.62 -8.61
N GLU A 217 10.69 -1.14 -8.11
CA GLU A 217 11.42 -1.75 -7.00
C GLU A 217 11.12 -0.98 -5.71
N TYR A 218 10.93 -1.71 -4.62
CA TYR A 218 10.68 -1.15 -3.29
C TYR A 218 11.75 -1.70 -2.34
N PRO A 219 12.80 -0.92 -2.02
CA PRO A 219 13.86 -1.34 -1.12
C PRO A 219 13.32 -1.73 0.25
N TRP A 220 13.72 -2.88 0.77
CA TRP A 220 13.30 -3.33 2.09
C TRP A 220 14.22 -2.71 3.14
N VAL A 221 13.68 -1.86 4.02
CA VAL A 221 14.41 -1.21 5.13
C VAL A 221 15.72 -0.57 4.64
N THR A 222 15.68 0.10 3.47
CA THR A 222 16.83 0.75 2.80
C THR A 222 17.97 -0.19 2.37
N MET A 223 17.79 -1.51 2.43
CA MET A 223 18.77 -2.48 1.93
C MET A 223 18.91 -2.42 0.41
N ARG A 224 20.14 -2.60 -0.07
CA ARG A 224 20.44 -2.62 -1.51
C ARG A 224 19.94 -3.86 -2.21
N ASP A 225 20.12 -5.01 -1.57
CA ASP A 225 20.02 -6.32 -2.21
C ASP A 225 18.73 -7.08 -1.88
N ALA A 226 17.94 -6.60 -0.90
CA ALA A 226 16.62 -7.12 -0.57
C ALA A 226 15.53 -6.12 -0.97
N VAL A 227 14.57 -6.56 -1.79
CA VAL A 227 13.53 -5.67 -2.36
C VAL A 227 12.19 -6.38 -2.50
N ASP A 228 11.10 -5.61 -2.45
CA ASP A 228 9.86 -6.02 -3.12
C ASP A 228 9.88 -5.49 -4.57
N MET A 229 9.12 -6.10 -5.47
CA MET A 229 9.05 -5.70 -6.87
C MET A 229 7.64 -5.83 -7.43
N THR A 230 7.21 -4.86 -8.22
CA THR A 230 6.02 -4.98 -9.07
C THR A 230 6.43 -4.86 -10.53
N ILE A 231 5.98 -5.81 -11.34
CA ILE A 231 6.14 -5.83 -12.79
C ILE A 231 4.76 -5.60 -13.39
N THR A 232 4.63 -4.56 -14.23
CA THR A 232 3.34 -4.13 -14.79
C THR A 232 3.47 -4.00 -16.30
N PRO A 233 2.73 -4.80 -17.09
CA PRO A 233 2.63 -4.59 -18.53
C PRO A 233 2.08 -3.20 -18.87
N THR A 234 2.46 -2.65 -20.01
CA THR A 234 1.95 -1.34 -20.41
C THR A 234 0.48 -1.41 -20.78
N HIS A 235 -0.24 -0.32 -20.53
CA HIS A 235 -1.61 -0.15 -20.99
C HIS A 235 -1.71 -0.44 -22.50
N LYS A 236 -2.72 -1.23 -22.90
CA LYS A 236 -2.93 -1.76 -24.27
C LYS A 236 -1.91 -2.79 -24.77
N SER A 237 -0.98 -3.28 -23.94
CA SER A 237 -0.19 -4.44 -24.36
C SER A 237 -1.09 -5.67 -24.48
N ARG A 238 -0.68 -6.64 -25.32
CA ARG A 238 -1.38 -7.91 -25.50
C ARG A 238 -1.60 -8.62 -24.17
N GLU A 239 -0.63 -8.57 -23.25
CA GLU A 239 -0.81 -9.15 -21.91
C GLU A 239 -1.97 -8.52 -21.15
N VAL A 240 -2.14 -7.18 -21.21
CA VAL A 240 -3.26 -6.51 -20.54
C VAL A 240 -4.58 -6.85 -21.21
N LEU A 241 -4.61 -6.85 -22.54
CA LEU A 241 -5.80 -7.19 -23.33
C LEU A 241 -6.24 -8.64 -23.08
N GLU A 242 -5.27 -9.55 -22.92
CA GLU A 242 -5.52 -10.94 -22.58
C GLU A 242 -5.71 -11.20 -21.08
N GLY A 243 -5.56 -10.17 -20.24
CA GLY A 243 -6.02 -10.19 -18.85
C GLY A 243 -4.94 -10.19 -17.76
N LEU A 244 -3.65 -10.10 -18.06
CA LEU A 244 -2.59 -10.03 -17.05
C LEU A 244 -2.25 -8.57 -16.69
N LEU A 245 -2.60 -8.15 -15.48
CA LEU A 245 -2.45 -6.75 -15.05
C LEU A 245 -1.12 -6.44 -14.35
N TYR A 246 -0.65 -7.33 -13.47
CA TYR A 246 0.65 -7.21 -12.84
C TYR A 246 1.11 -8.52 -12.20
N SER A 247 2.41 -8.58 -11.94
CA SER A 247 3.05 -9.58 -11.06
C SER A 247 3.75 -8.83 -9.92
N GLN A 248 3.45 -9.18 -8.67
CA GLN A 248 4.03 -8.56 -7.48
C GLN A 248 4.79 -9.59 -6.66
N PHE A 249 5.98 -9.22 -6.18
CA PHE A 249 6.87 -10.03 -5.35
C PHE A 249 7.15 -9.24 -4.08
N TYR A 250 6.82 -9.77 -2.91
CA TYR A 250 7.06 -9.05 -1.67
C TYR A 250 7.43 -9.95 -0.49
N ASN A 251 8.15 -9.37 0.45
CA ASN A 251 8.58 -9.96 1.71
C ASN A 251 7.44 -9.91 2.74
N LEU A 252 7.19 -10.99 3.47
CA LEU A 252 6.08 -11.08 4.43
C LEU A 252 6.42 -10.52 5.82
N ILE A 253 7.68 -10.16 6.09
CA ILE A 253 8.13 -9.57 7.35
C ILE A 253 7.67 -8.11 7.53
N LYS A 254 6.36 -7.99 7.65
CA LYS A 254 5.59 -6.78 7.90
C LYS A 254 4.49 -7.08 8.92
N ILE A 255 4.07 -8.34 9.00
CA ILE A 255 3.02 -8.86 9.89
C ILE A 255 3.30 -8.57 11.39
N PRO A 256 4.52 -8.69 11.94
CA PRO A 256 4.76 -8.33 13.36
C PRO A 256 4.37 -6.88 13.69
N PHE A 257 4.41 -6.02 12.67
CA PHE A 257 4.15 -4.59 12.78
C PHE A 257 2.83 -4.19 12.13
N ASP A 258 2.01 -5.13 11.67
CA ASP A 258 0.72 -4.86 11.06
C ASP A 258 -0.39 -5.23 12.05
N ALA A 259 -1.18 -4.24 12.44
CA ALA A 259 -2.36 -4.41 13.28
C ALA A 259 -3.42 -3.57 12.61
N ALA A 260 -4.39 -4.25 11.98
CA ALA A 260 -5.43 -3.60 11.19
C ALA A 260 -4.91 -2.59 10.14
N ARG A 261 -3.77 -2.89 9.48
CA ARG A 261 -3.07 -2.03 8.50
C ARG A 261 -2.43 -0.78 9.07
N GLN A 262 -2.30 -0.69 10.39
CA GLN A 262 -1.58 0.39 11.05
C GLN A 262 -0.21 -0.10 11.48
N TYR A 263 0.84 0.56 10.97
CA TYR A 263 2.22 0.28 11.38
C TYR A 263 2.68 1.25 12.48
N PRO A 264 3.65 0.85 13.32
CA PRO A 264 4.28 1.75 14.29
C PRO A 264 4.76 3.04 13.62
N PHE A 265 4.65 4.17 14.33
CA PHE A 265 5.08 5.49 13.87
C PHE A 265 4.42 6.04 12.60
N GLN A 266 3.34 5.41 12.08
CA GLN A 266 2.67 5.91 10.88
C GLN A 266 1.84 7.17 11.07
N ASN A 267 1.59 7.60 12.32
CA ASN A 267 0.87 8.84 12.59
C ASN A 267 1.69 10.03 12.07
N PRO A 268 1.25 10.73 10.99
CA PRO A 268 2.01 11.83 10.40
C PRO A 268 2.14 13.03 11.34
N GLN A 269 1.30 13.12 12.38
CA GLN A 269 1.36 14.19 13.37
C GLN A 269 2.53 14.01 14.36
N LEU A 270 3.20 12.85 14.39
CA LEU A 270 4.36 12.65 15.28
C LEU A 270 5.46 13.67 15.04
N GLU A 271 5.67 14.12 13.80
CA GLU A 271 6.65 15.16 13.46
C GLU A 271 6.42 16.47 14.24
N LYS A 272 5.19 16.75 14.70
CA LYS A 272 4.89 17.92 15.56
C LYS A 272 5.58 17.86 16.93
N MET A 273 6.08 16.70 17.36
CA MET A 273 6.89 16.57 18.57
C MET A 273 8.26 17.27 18.48
N ALA A 274 8.67 17.64 17.26
CA ALA A 274 9.87 18.42 16.98
C ALA A 274 9.64 19.94 17.03
N LEU A 275 8.38 20.39 17.09
CA LEU A 275 8.06 21.82 17.16
C LEU A 275 8.41 22.37 18.53
N ASP A 276 8.89 23.61 18.52
CA ASP A 276 9.23 24.37 19.71
C ASP A 276 7.99 24.57 20.61
N PRO A 277 8.10 24.36 21.94
CA PRO A 277 6.97 24.54 22.86
C PRO A 277 6.40 25.96 22.88
N SER A 278 7.24 27.00 22.75
CA SER A 278 6.77 28.39 22.71
C SER A 278 6.04 28.70 21.42
N TYR A 279 6.50 28.17 20.28
CA TYR A 279 5.76 28.24 19.01
C TYR A 279 4.37 27.60 19.13
N LEU A 280 4.27 26.45 19.80
CA LEU A 280 2.98 25.78 20.02
C LEU A 280 2.06 26.61 20.92
N ALA A 281 2.59 27.19 22.00
CA ALA A 281 1.84 28.08 22.89
C ALA A 281 1.30 29.33 22.16
N ASP A 282 2.14 29.96 21.33
CA ASP A 282 1.74 31.11 20.51
C ASP A 282 0.65 30.72 19.49
N CYS A 283 0.76 29.52 18.89
CA CYS A 283 -0.25 28.99 17.97
C CYS A 283 -1.59 28.72 18.69
N GLU A 284 -1.56 28.17 19.91
CA GLU A 284 -2.76 27.93 20.72
C GLU A 284 -3.46 29.23 21.12
N GLY A 285 -2.69 30.29 21.44
CA GLY A 285 -3.23 31.62 21.73
C GLY A 285 -3.80 32.34 20.49
N SER A 286 -3.23 32.09 19.31
CA SER A 286 -3.56 32.82 18.08
C SER A 286 -4.60 32.13 17.20
N THR A 287 -4.81 30.81 17.35
CA THR A 287 -5.70 30.04 16.47
C THR A 287 -6.68 29.17 17.25
N ARG A 288 -7.98 29.27 16.96
CA ARG A 288 -9.05 28.36 17.47
C ARG A 288 -8.97 26.92 16.88
N GLY A 289 -7.81 26.53 16.35
CA GLY A 289 -7.63 25.25 15.66
C GLY A 289 -7.29 24.12 16.63
N SER A 290 -7.85 22.93 16.41
CA SER A 290 -7.47 21.71 17.13
C SER A 290 -6.04 21.30 16.76
N HIS A 291 -5.11 21.50 17.68
CA HIS A 291 -3.75 21.00 17.56
C HIS A 291 -3.64 19.64 18.25
N ALA A 292 -2.88 18.73 17.65
CA ALA A 292 -2.63 17.43 18.27
C ALA A 292 -1.89 17.65 19.59
N ASN A 293 -2.54 17.32 20.70
CA ASN A 293 -1.99 17.45 22.04
C ASN A 293 -0.62 16.75 22.13
N GLN A 294 0.42 17.49 22.53
CA GLN A 294 1.77 16.97 22.69
C GLN A 294 1.84 15.75 23.62
N ALA A 295 0.98 15.68 24.64
CA ALA A 295 0.88 14.51 25.51
C ALA A 295 0.40 13.26 24.73
N SER A 296 -0.64 13.40 23.91
CA SER A 296 -1.17 12.33 23.06
C SER A 296 -0.15 11.86 22.02
N LEU A 297 0.63 12.79 21.44
CA LEU A 297 1.70 12.43 20.51
C LEU A 297 2.84 11.66 21.19
N LYS A 298 3.27 12.10 22.39
CA LYS A 298 4.25 11.38 23.22
C LYS A 298 3.76 9.97 23.57
N LEU A 299 2.49 9.83 23.93
CA LEU A 299 1.88 8.53 24.20
C LEU A 299 1.88 7.64 22.94
N ALA A 300 1.42 8.16 21.80
CA ALA A 300 1.42 7.42 20.53
C ALA A 300 2.83 6.98 20.09
N TYR A 301 3.83 7.83 20.30
CA TYR A 301 5.25 7.50 20.08
C TYR A 301 5.72 6.36 21.00
N ARG A 302 5.44 6.45 22.31
CA ARG A 302 5.80 5.40 23.30
C ARG A 302 5.10 4.07 22.99
N LEU A 303 3.80 4.10 22.67
CA LEU A 303 3.05 2.91 22.29
C LEU A 303 3.61 2.27 20.99
N SER A 304 4.06 3.09 20.03
CA SER A 304 4.75 2.58 18.83
C SER A 304 6.05 1.86 19.20
N LYS A 305 6.87 2.41 20.10
CA LYS A 305 8.08 1.74 20.60
C LYS A 305 7.75 0.43 21.32
N LEU A 306 6.76 0.43 22.21
CA LEU A 306 6.33 -0.78 22.93
C LEU A 306 5.84 -1.87 21.97
N ARG A 307 5.11 -1.49 20.93
CA ARG A 307 4.65 -2.43 19.90
C ARG A 307 5.79 -3.01 19.08
N VAL A 308 6.79 -2.19 18.72
CA VAL A 308 8.01 -2.70 18.06
C VAL A 308 8.74 -3.68 18.97
N ARG A 309 8.89 -3.34 20.26
CA ARG A 309 9.53 -4.21 21.24
C ARG A 309 8.77 -5.54 21.38
N ALA A 310 7.46 -5.50 21.58
CA ALA A 310 6.64 -6.70 21.69
C ALA A 310 6.68 -7.58 20.43
N GLY A 311 6.75 -6.96 19.24
CA GLY A 311 6.80 -7.69 17.97
C GLY A 311 8.18 -8.27 17.60
N LEU A 312 9.27 -7.81 18.23
CA LEU A 312 10.64 -8.22 17.92
C LEU A 312 11.38 -8.91 19.06
N VAL A 313 10.99 -8.61 20.30
CA VAL A 313 11.61 -9.11 21.53
C VAL A 313 10.52 -9.76 22.37
N PRO A 314 10.27 -11.06 22.18
CA PRO A 314 9.39 -11.81 23.06
C PRO A 314 9.92 -11.78 24.49
N SER A 315 9.08 -11.36 25.42
CA SER A 315 9.30 -11.59 26.84
C SER A 315 9.04 -13.05 27.16
N GLY A 316 10.06 -13.89 27.03
CA GLY A 316 10.16 -15.12 27.83
C GLY A 316 10.88 -14.79 29.13
N GLU A 317 10.55 -15.48 30.21
CA GLU A 317 11.19 -15.35 31.53
C GLU A 317 12.73 -15.49 31.48
N ASP A 318 13.27 -16.05 30.38
CA ASP A 318 14.70 -16.26 30.13
C ASP A 318 15.33 -15.35 29.06
N GLY A 319 14.59 -14.36 28.52
CA GLY A 319 15.11 -13.46 27.49
C GLY A 319 15.39 -14.11 26.13
N ILE A 320 14.95 -15.35 25.90
CA ILE A 320 15.08 -16.06 24.62
C ILE A 320 13.99 -15.56 23.65
N PRO A 321 14.36 -14.97 22.50
CA PRO A 321 13.36 -14.57 21.51
C PRO A 321 12.64 -15.81 20.95
N ILE A 322 11.31 -15.84 21.03
CA ILE A 322 10.47 -16.74 20.22
C ILE A 322 10.87 -16.51 18.75
N PRO A 323 11.40 -17.54 18.04
CA PRO A 323 11.73 -17.41 16.63
C PRO A 323 10.49 -17.03 15.83
N PHE A 324 10.58 -15.98 15.02
CA PHE A 324 9.54 -15.67 14.05
C PHE A 324 9.98 -16.06 12.65
N THR A 325 9.06 -16.71 11.94
CA THR A 325 9.32 -17.25 10.61
C THR A 325 8.43 -16.52 9.61
N TYR A 326 9.06 -15.90 8.61
CA TYR A 326 8.35 -15.20 7.55
C TYR A 326 8.86 -15.63 6.18
N GLY A 327 7.91 -15.90 5.29
CA GLY A 327 8.19 -16.26 3.92
C GLY A 327 8.29 -15.08 2.96
N VAL A 328 8.35 -15.43 1.69
CA VAL A 328 8.18 -14.53 0.56
C VAL A 328 6.93 -14.89 -0.23
N ARG A 329 6.35 -13.92 -0.92
CA ARG A 329 5.17 -14.14 -1.76
C ARG A 329 5.36 -13.59 -3.17
N ALA A 330 4.79 -14.28 -4.15
CA ALA A 330 4.51 -13.77 -5.47
C ALA A 330 2.99 -13.81 -5.74
N GLU A 331 2.41 -12.72 -6.23
CA GLU A 331 1.00 -12.59 -6.56
C GLU A 331 0.85 -12.07 -8.00
N ASP A 332 0.03 -12.73 -8.80
CA ASP A 332 -0.32 -12.30 -10.16
C ASP A 332 -1.79 -11.86 -10.18
N ARG A 333 -2.05 -10.65 -10.70
CA ARG A 333 -3.43 -10.18 -10.93
C ARG A 333 -3.84 -10.49 -12.35
N VAL A 334 -4.83 -11.35 -12.50
CA VAL A 334 -5.35 -11.80 -13.80
C VAL A 334 -6.84 -11.52 -13.93
N SER A 335 -7.34 -11.41 -15.16
CA SER A 335 -8.78 -11.42 -15.42
C SER A 335 -9.37 -12.79 -15.17
N TRP A 336 -10.66 -12.84 -14.90
CA TRP A 336 -11.39 -14.10 -14.75
C TRP A 336 -11.29 -14.94 -16.03
N ALA A 337 -11.41 -14.31 -17.19
CA ALA A 337 -11.25 -14.96 -18.49
C ALA A 337 -9.85 -15.59 -18.66
N LEU A 338 -8.79 -14.90 -18.23
CA LEU A 338 -7.43 -15.45 -18.30
C LEU A 338 -7.27 -16.61 -17.32
N LEU A 339 -7.79 -16.45 -16.10
CA LEU A 339 -7.74 -17.51 -15.08
C LEU A 339 -8.38 -18.79 -15.62
N GLN A 340 -9.60 -18.72 -16.14
CA GLN A 340 -10.30 -19.87 -16.72
C GLN A 340 -9.48 -20.58 -17.83
N ARG A 341 -8.74 -19.82 -18.66
CA ARG A 341 -7.87 -20.38 -19.71
C ARG A 341 -6.63 -21.08 -19.15
N ILE A 342 -6.02 -20.55 -18.09
CA ILE A 342 -4.76 -21.11 -17.56
C ILE A 342 -4.99 -22.26 -16.56
N LEU A 343 -6.16 -22.36 -15.93
CA LEU A 343 -6.46 -23.39 -14.93
C LEU A 343 -6.17 -24.83 -15.38
N PRO A 344 -6.61 -25.27 -16.58
CA PRO A 344 -6.33 -26.63 -17.05
C PRO A 344 -4.81 -26.90 -17.13
N HIS A 345 -4.04 -25.90 -17.56
CA HIS A 345 -2.58 -26.03 -17.69
C HIS A 345 -1.86 -26.07 -16.34
N LEU A 346 -2.40 -25.38 -15.33
CA LEU A 346 -1.84 -25.38 -13.98
C LEU A 346 -1.99 -26.75 -13.31
N ALA A 347 -3.14 -27.40 -13.47
CA ALA A 347 -3.38 -28.75 -12.96
C ALA A 347 -2.45 -29.78 -13.60
N SER A 348 -2.34 -29.81 -14.93
CA SER A 348 -1.46 -30.74 -15.65
C SER A 348 0.02 -30.55 -15.31
N SER A 349 0.48 -29.30 -15.12
CA SER A 349 1.87 -29.02 -14.77
C SER A 349 2.25 -29.56 -13.38
N GLN A 350 1.30 -29.61 -12.44
CA GLN A 350 1.54 -30.16 -11.12
C GLN A 350 1.60 -31.68 -11.12
N THR A 351 0.72 -32.36 -11.86
CA THR A 351 0.79 -33.81 -12.03
C THR A 351 2.14 -34.23 -12.63
N ALA A 352 2.64 -33.48 -13.62
CA ALA A 352 3.96 -33.73 -14.22
C ALA A 352 5.14 -33.46 -13.25
N ALA A 353 5.02 -32.47 -12.36
CA ALA A 353 6.04 -32.17 -11.34
C ALA A 353 6.00 -33.14 -10.13
N GLN A 354 4.86 -33.80 -9.88
CA GLN A 354 4.72 -34.84 -8.86
C GLN A 354 5.25 -36.20 -9.34
N THR A 355 5.11 -36.52 -10.63
CA THR A 355 5.64 -37.75 -11.23
C THR A 355 7.12 -37.64 -11.60
N GLY A 356 7.57 -36.45 -11.99
CA GLY A 356 8.98 -36.11 -12.12
C GLY A 356 9.47 -35.43 -10.85
N HIS A 357 9.90 -36.20 -9.84
CA HIS A 357 10.87 -35.71 -8.85
C HIS A 357 12.17 -35.36 -9.59
N HIS A 358 12.17 -34.27 -10.37
CA HIS A 358 13.38 -33.55 -10.66
C HIS A 358 13.88 -33.08 -9.31
N GLN A 359 14.85 -33.82 -8.77
CA GLN A 359 15.79 -33.32 -7.78
C GLN A 359 16.12 -31.90 -8.23
N ALA A 360 15.58 -30.91 -7.51
CA ALA A 360 16.04 -29.55 -7.69
C ALA A 360 17.55 -29.64 -7.53
N SER A 361 18.29 -29.39 -8.62
CA SER A 361 19.76 -29.43 -8.61
C SER A 361 20.19 -28.69 -7.34
N ALA A 362 20.85 -29.41 -6.44
CA ALA A 362 21.26 -28.91 -5.14
C ALA A 362 22.15 -27.67 -5.24
N ASP A 363 22.65 -27.38 -6.46
CA ASP A 363 23.57 -26.29 -6.78
C ASP A 363 22.89 -24.95 -7.09
N ARG A 364 21.56 -24.88 -7.22
CA ARG A 364 20.88 -23.59 -7.48
C ARG A 364 20.52 -22.90 -6.18
N GLU A 365 21.28 -21.85 -5.88
CA GLU A 365 20.99 -20.95 -4.76
C GLU A 365 19.57 -20.36 -4.86
N PRO A 366 18.79 -20.36 -3.75
CA PRO A 366 17.41 -19.91 -3.77
C PRO A 366 17.29 -18.41 -4.13
N PRO A 367 16.15 -17.98 -4.71
CA PRO A 367 15.94 -16.59 -5.11
C PRO A 367 15.69 -15.63 -3.93
N PHE A 368 15.92 -16.09 -2.71
CA PHE A 368 15.74 -15.36 -1.47
C PHE A 368 16.96 -15.54 -0.55
N PHE A 369 17.21 -14.55 0.30
CA PHE A 369 18.05 -14.72 1.48
C PHE A 369 17.25 -15.45 2.54
N ALA A 370 17.90 -16.34 3.28
CA ALA A 370 17.32 -16.96 4.47
C ALA A 370 18.12 -16.48 5.68
N ILE A 371 17.52 -15.62 6.49
CA ILE A 371 18.18 -14.92 7.59
C ILE A 371 17.59 -15.43 8.90
N GLN A 372 18.43 -15.86 9.83
CA GLN A 372 18.00 -16.29 11.15
C GLN A 372 17.13 -15.23 11.83
N SER A 373 16.00 -15.65 12.40
CA SER A 373 14.99 -14.79 13.04
C SER A 373 15.59 -13.88 14.10
N ARG A 374 16.51 -14.39 14.93
CA ARG A 374 17.23 -13.59 15.93
C ARG A 374 18.05 -12.45 15.30
N THR A 375 18.82 -12.76 14.26
CA THR A 375 19.60 -11.76 13.51
C THR A 375 18.68 -10.72 12.88
N MET A 376 17.55 -11.16 12.33
CA MET A 376 16.55 -10.29 11.75
C MET A 376 15.91 -9.36 12.80
N ALA A 377 15.58 -9.90 13.97
CA ALA A 377 15.01 -9.15 15.08
C ALA A 377 15.96 -8.04 15.56
N HIS A 378 17.22 -8.39 15.78
CA HIS A 378 18.26 -7.43 16.17
C HIS A 378 18.45 -6.37 15.10
N PHE A 379 18.52 -6.74 13.82
CA PHE A 379 18.64 -5.79 12.72
C PHE A 379 17.48 -4.79 12.71
N LEU A 380 16.23 -5.27 12.77
CA LEU A 380 15.04 -4.41 12.74
C LEU A 380 14.96 -3.50 13.97
N HIS A 381 15.24 -4.05 15.14
CA HIS A 381 15.26 -3.28 16.39
C HIS A 381 16.31 -2.16 16.33
N SER A 382 17.54 -2.47 15.90
CA SER A 382 18.61 -1.49 15.73
C SER A 382 18.28 -0.45 14.65
N ASN A 383 17.69 -0.86 13.53
CA ASN A 383 17.31 0.06 12.45
C ASN A 383 16.21 1.05 12.87
N ILE A 384 15.25 0.61 13.69
CA ILE A 384 14.23 1.50 14.25
C ILE A 384 14.88 2.39 15.31
N ASN A 385 15.65 1.81 16.22
CA ASN A 385 16.24 2.53 17.33
C ASN A 385 17.25 3.59 16.92
N ARG A 386 17.96 3.47 15.80
CA ARG A 386 18.86 4.55 15.35
C ARG A 386 18.12 5.89 15.19
N HIS A 387 16.88 5.85 14.68
CA HIS A 387 16.09 7.06 14.48
C HIS A 387 15.40 7.50 15.79
N CYS A 388 14.94 6.55 16.61
CA CYS A 388 14.44 6.86 17.96
C CYS A 388 15.52 7.54 18.79
N PHE A 389 16.74 7.00 18.77
CA PHE A 389 17.89 7.51 19.48
C PHE A 389 18.26 8.91 18.98
N LEU A 390 18.36 9.13 17.67
CA LEU A 390 18.61 10.46 17.12
C LEU A 390 17.58 11.49 17.61
N PHE A 391 16.29 11.15 17.54
CA PHE A 391 15.22 12.03 18.02
C PHE A 391 15.33 12.29 19.54
N GLU A 392 15.45 11.24 20.34
CA GLU A 392 15.48 11.32 21.81
C GLU A 392 16.73 12.02 22.31
N TYR A 393 17.87 11.78 21.68
CA TYR A 393 19.14 12.40 21.99
C TYR A 393 19.06 13.91 21.76
N ILE A 394 18.71 14.36 20.55
CA ILE A 394 18.58 15.80 20.26
C ILE A 394 17.56 16.44 21.19
N LYS A 395 16.40 15.79 21.40
CA LYS A 395 15.38 16.29 22.33
C LYS A 395 15.85 16.39 23.78
N SER A 396 16.80 15.55 24.21
CA SER A 396 17.37 15.61 25.56
C SER A 396 18.39 16.74 25.73
N GLN A 397 19.01 17.18 24.63
CA GLN A 397 19.97 18.28 24.62
C GLN A 397 19.29 19.64 24.46
N THR A 398 18.04 19.67 23.96
CA THR A 398 17.34 20.92 23.75
C THR A 398 16.95 21.60 25.05
N GLY A 399 17.09 22.93 25.07
CA GLY A 399 16.63 23.76 26.18
C GLY A 399 15.11 24.01 26.16
N PRO A 400 14.64 25.02 26.91
CA PRO A 400 13.23 25.44 26.88
C PRO A 400 12.74 25.86 25.50
N ARG A 401 13.66 26.27 24.62
CA ARG A 401 13.41 26.57 23.21
C ARG A 401 14.28 25.71 22.30
N TYR A 402 13.75 25.39 21.13
CA TYR A 402 14.40 24.60 20.10
C TYR A 402 14.89 25.52 18.99
N SER A 403 16.16 25.39 18.64
CA SER A 403 16.72 26.01 17.45
C SER A 403 16.15 25.36 16.17
N LEU A 404 16.22 26.09 15.05
CA LEU A 404 15.79 25.55 13.76
C LEU A 404 16.56 24.26 13.38
N PRO A 405 17.90 24.16 13.54
CA PRO A 405 18.62 22.91 13.31
C PRO A 405 18.08 21.76 14.14
N GLU A 406 17.89 21.93 15.45
CA GLU A 406 17.37 20.87 16.34
C GLU A 406 15.97 20.40 15.90
N THR A 407 15.08 21.34 15.55
CA THR A 407 13.75 21.03 15.02
C THR A 407 13.83 20.23 13.71
N ILE A 408 14.71 20.62 12.78
CA ILE A 408 14.90 19.91 11.51
C ILE A 408 15.38 18.48 11.76
N VAL A 409 16.41 18.28 12.59
CA VAL A 409 16.96 16.95 12.89
C VAL A 409 15.90 16.07 13.56
N MET A 410 15.19 16.59 14.56
CA MET A 410 14.11 15.86 15.22
C MET A 410 12.99 15.49 14.24
N ALA A 411 12.56 16.41 13.37
CA ALA A 411 11.51 16.16 12.39
C ALA A 411 11.93 15.10 11.37
N VAL A 412 13.18 15.14 10.90
CA VAL A 412 13.74 14.17 9.96
C VAL A 412 13.88 12.79 10.60
N ALA A 413 14.27 12.70 11.87
CA ALA A 413 14.30 11.44 12.63
C ALA A 413 12.90 10.82 12.76
N LEU A 414 11.88 11.62 13.12
CA LEU A 414 10.49 11.18 13.22
C LEU A 414 9.90 10.79 11.86
N ARG A 415 10.23 11.54 10.79
CA ARG A 415 9.86 11.18 9.42
C ARG A 415 10.51 9.86 8.99
N SER A 416 11.77 9.64 9.35
CA SER A 416 12.47 8.38 9.07
C SER A 416 11.78 7.18 9.73
N LEU A 417 11.31 7.33 10.97
CA LEU A 417 10.52 6.29 11.66
C LEU A 417 9.24 5.94 10.91
N ARG A 418 8.52 6.95 10.41
CA ARG A 418 7.28 6.75 9.63
C ARG A 418 7.49 5.92 8.36
N PHE A 419 8.65 6.05 7.71
CA PHE A 419 8.97 5.35 6.46
C PHE A 419 9.87 4.12 6.63
N ASN A 420 10.35 3.82 7.85
CA ASN A 420 11.36 2.79 8.11
C ASN A 420 10.99 1.41 7.52
N MET A 421 9.75 0.98 7.74
CA MET A 421 9.26 -0.32 7.25
C MET A 421 8.59 -0.25 5.88
N SER A 422 8.60 0.93 5.24
CA SER A 422 7.88 1.17 3.99
C SER A 422 8.83 1.26 2.82
N GLY A 423 8.68 0.36 1.85
CA GLY A 423 9.45 0.41 0.61
C GLY A 423 9.15 1.64 -0.27
N ILE A 424 8.15 2.45 0.09
CA ILE A 424 7.92 3.76 -0.55
C ILE A 424 8.87 4.85 -0.04
N ILE A 425 9.78 4.55 0.89
CA ILE A 425 10.82 5.48 1.35
C ILE A 425 11.60 6.09 0.18
N ALA A 426 11.76 5.36 -0.93
CA ALA A 426 12.37 5.85 -2.15
C ALA A 426 11.65 7.06 -2.80
N LYS A 427 10.39 7.32 -2.43
CA LYS A 427 9.61 8.49 -2.85
C LYS A 427 9.75 9.69 -1.91
N GLU A 428 10.25 9.48 -0.70
CA GLU A 428 10.48 10.55 0.27
C GLU A 428 11.86 11.17 0.02
N SER A 429 11.89 12.25 -0.77
CA SER A 429 13.15 12.83 -1.26
C SER A 429 14.06 13.33 -0.14
N VAL A 430 13.49 13.89 0.93
CA VAL A 430 14.24 14.38 2.11
C VAL A 430 15.04 13.26 2.78
N LEU A 431 14.55 12.02 2.73
CA LEU A 431 15.27 10.87 3.28
C LEU A 431 16.15 10.19 2.22
N TRP A 432 15.60 9.99 1.02
CA TRP A 432 16.20 9.11 0.04
C TRP A 432 17.31 9.76 -0.78
N ARG A 433 17.11 10.99 -1.22
CA ARG A 433 18.02 11.72 -2.11
C ARG A 433 19.09 12.45 -1.32
N ASP A 434 20.21 12.70 -1.98
CA ASP A 434 21.30 13.51 -1.44
C ASP A 434 21.03 15.00 -1.72
N ARG A 435 21.17 15.43 -2.99
CA ARG A 435 20.82 16.77 -3.45
C ARG A 435 19.98 16.71 -4.71
N TRP A 436 19.03 17.63 -4.86
CA TRP A 436 18.24 17.77 -6.08
C TRP A 436 17.73 19.20 -6.23
N LYS A 437 17.50 19.62 -7.48
CA LYS A 437 16.86 20.90 -7.77
C LYS A 437 15.34 20.76 -7.78
N SER A 438 14.64 21.75 -7.23
CA SER A 438 13.19 21.85 -7.23
C SER A 438 12.77 23.24 -7.68
N THR A 439 11.78 23.32 -8.56
CA THR A 439 11.23 24.60 -9.01
C THR A 439 10.18 25.07 -8.01
N ARG A 440 10.41 26.22 -7.39
CA ARG A 440 9.40 26.90 -6.57
C ARG A 440 8.75 28.01 -7.38
N HIS A 441 7.42 27.97 -7.44
CA HIS A 441 6.64 29.07 -7.96
C HIS A 441 6.51 30.13 -6.87
N THR A 442 7.11 31.30 -7.09
CA THR A 442 6.97 32.45 -6.20
C THR A 442 6.18 33.55 -6.91
N THR A 443 5.36 34.27 -6.16
CA THR A 443 4.62 35.42 -6.69
C THR A 443 5.35 36.68 -6.24
N LYS A 444 5.82 37.49 -7.19
CA LYS A 444 6.37 38.81 -6.87
C LYS A 444 5.27 39.74 -6.35
N ARG A 445 5.67 40.81 -5.66
CA ARG A 445 4.73 41.87 -5.18
C ARG A 445 3.86 42.44 -6.31
N ASP A 446 4.34 42.38 -7.56
CA ASP A 446 3.62 42.89 -8.74
C ASP A 446 2.72 41.83 -9.42
N GLY A 447 2.46 40.70 -8.75
CA GLY A 447 1.56 39.65 -9.24
C GLY A 447 2.16 38.71 -10.30
N GLN A 448 3.35 38.98 -10.82
CA GLN A 448 4.03 38.08 -11.75
C GLN A 448 4.58 36.83 -11.05
N ARG A 449 4.32 35.66 -11.66
CA ARG A 449 4.89 34.37 -11.22
C ARG A 449 6.32 34.26 -11.72
N GLN A 450 7.24 34.00 -10.80
CA GLN A 450 8.62 33.68 -11.12
C GLN A 450 8.92 32.26 -10.64
N ASP A 451 9.48 31.47 -11.56
CA ASP A 451 10.00 30.16 -11.27
C ASP A 451 11.45 30.31 -10.77
N VAL A 452 11.67 29.91 -9.51
CA VAL A 452 13.00 29.92 -8.90
C VAL A 452 13.44 28.48 -8.72
N GLU A 453 14.56 28.11 -9.33
CA GLU A 453 15.22 26.85 -9.00
C GLU A 453 15.85 26.95 -7.61
N VAL A 454 15.49 26.03 -6.73
CA VAL A 454 16.05 25.92 -5.38
C VAL A 454 16.72 24.56 -5.26
N GLU A 455 17.98 24.55 -4.84
CA GLU A 455 18.65 23.32 -4.45
C GLU A 455 18.08 22.85 -3.10
N GLN A 456 17.73 21.58 -3.05
CA GLN A 456 17.23 20.91 -1.86
C GLN A 456 18.19 19.79 -1.49
N GLU A 457 18.31 19.56 -0.19
CA GLU A 457 19.18 18.55 0.39
C GLU A 457 18.39 17.56 1.23
N GLY A 458 18.83 16.31 1.22
CA GLY A 458 18.29 15.20 1.99
C GLY A 458 19.41 14.33 2.57
N LEU A 459 19.02 13.26 3.25
CA LEU A 459 19.94 12.39 3.99
C LEU A 459 20.82 11.50 3.11
N GLY A 460 20.47 11.32 1.84
CA GLY A 460 21.24 10.51 0.90
C GLY A 460 21.22 9.01 1.16
N LEU A 461 20.17 8.47 1.81
CA LEU A 461 20.06 7.05 2.15
C LEU A 461 20.25 6.13 0.92
N TYR A 462 19.83 6.58 -0.27
CA TYR A 462 20.04 5.84 -1.50
C TYR A 462 21.53 5.59 -1.81
N LYS A 463 22.34 6.65 -1.69
CA LYS A 463 23.77 6.63 -2.04
C LYS A 463 24.51 5.63 -1.14
N THR A 464 24.37 5.81 0.17
CA THR A 464 24.95 4.88 1.16
C THR A 464 24.42 3.46 1.03
N SER A 465 23.15 3.28 0.62
CA SER A 465 22.61 1.95 0.34
C SER A 465 23.35 1.30 -0.82
N GLN A 466 23.63 2.03 -1.91
CA GLN A 466 24.42 1.49 -3.02
C GLN A 466 25.84 1.15 -2.59
N ASP A 467 26.49 2.06 -1.86
CA ASP A 467 27.90 1.99 -1.50
C ASP A 467 28.17 0.91 -0.42
N TYR A 468 27.33 0.82 0.60
CA TYR A 468 27.55 -0.01 1.80
C TYR A 468 26.51 -1.11 2.00
N GLY A 469 25.50 -1.22 1.13
CA GLY A 469 24.44 -2.23 1.22
C GLY A 469 23.25 -1.85 2.12
N LEU A 470 23.38 -0.83 2.96
CA LEU A 470 22.34 -0.31 3.85
C LEU A 470 22.29 1.23 3.79
N GLY A 471 21.09 1.81 3.78
CA GLY A 471 20.93 3.26 3.85
C GLY A 471 21.35 3.81 5.20
N TRP A 472 22.42 4.61 5.23
CA TRP A 472 22.90 5.40 6.35
C TRP A 472 22.90 6.89 6.00
N TRP A 473 23.01 7.76 6.99
CA TRP A 473 23.10 9.19 6.75
C TRP A 473 24.46 9.53 6.14
N LEU A 474 24.48 10.38 5.12
CA LEU A 474 25.76 10.89 4.61
C LEU A 474 26.48 11.71 5.69
N PRO A 475 27.83 11.76 5.68
CA PRO A 475 28.59 12.66 6.56
C PRO A 475 28.17 14.12 6.36
N GLY A 476 28.24 14.94 7.42
CA GLY A 476 27.94 16.37 7.34
C GLY A 476 26.45 16.74 7.28
N LYS A 477 25.53 15.77 7.35
CA LYS A 477 24.08 16.06 7.28
C LYS A 477 23.49 16.63 8.57
N PHE A 478 24.23 16.53 9.67
CA PHE A 478 23.82 16.98 11.00
C PHE A 478 24.92 17.78 11.71
N ASP A 479 25.94 18.21 10.96
CA ASP A 479 27.07 19.00 11.47
C ASP A 479 26.70 20.50 11.59
#